data_AF-A0A2T0MQH9-F1
#
_entry.id   AF-A0A2T0MQH9-F1
#
_cell.length_a   1.000
_cell.length_b   1.000
_cell.length_c   1.000
_cell.angle_alpha   90.00
_cell.angle_beta   90.00
_cell.angle_gamma   90.00
#
_symmetry.space_group_name_H-M   'P 1'
#
loop_
_entity.id
_entity.type
_entity.pdbx_description
1 polymer ?
#
loop_
_entity_poly.entity_id
_entity_poly.type
_entity_poly.pdbx_seq_one_letter_code
_entity_poly.pdbx_strand_id
1 'polypeptide(L)'
;MEMPHRPSYEEASDCPPGMARVSADGQVERLDHAGPDLRGRPLLARAATALLRSGRDAVTFVAIEPGTGSPAAESGEVWSHVCMTVTRETGDVVVTAAQVRPPYGLTPRELDVLTLLAGGLTNTAVARYLGTSPRTVSKQVESVLAKLGQATRSGVAAFAVDHGLLRLPVPGPCPELTALAVGAVDRLMREPGPLPRFATAGVAPRRSPTPYEIGLLLPLVGASSQDGEQMRRGAELAVEELNARGGVAGRPLRTYVSAVDSLDADSAAAGLAELAARQVPAIVGGYLLTDERASYELAADYGAPYLNIGTSDLQAEWVRDEPGRFGRIFQTGPTRGNYGKGFARFLRGMRLRRRSVGFVETTMPDTQTFSEETVRLVERAGLSIDFLIRMEPPYDDWSRVLRTIREHAPGSVMVTHHLPEQAAAFQRAFAEEPAPTLVYMVYTPAVPQYLELAGQAAEGVVWATVTGRYGDSRGRAFAERFARRYGTAPGRSAASVAYDQINLLALAWSAHGRPHDFGRVARNLRTMVYRGVNGAYDLDRGGQTSAAFPDEIPDPSLGQAHLVFQIQDGRHRVIAPTPYAESTFRLPPWMRAG
;
A
#
# COMPACT_ATOMS: atom_id res chain seq x y z
N MET A 1 4.34 21.95 -27.77
CA MET A 1 3.10 21.16 -27.87
C MET A 1 2.72 20.77 -26.47
N GLU A 2 1.88 21.59 -25.82
CA GLU A 2 1.42 21.37 -24.44
C GLU A 2 0.68 20.03 -24.36
N MET A 3 1.08 19.18 -23.42
CA MET A 3 0.30 17.98 -23.11
C MET A 3 -0.96 18.41 -22.35
N PRO A 4 -2.15 17.91 -22.72
CA PRO A 4 -3.38 18.27 -22.02
C PRO A 4 -3.30 17.83 -20.56
N HIS A 5 -3.70 18.74 -19.67
CA HIS A 5 -3.82 18.54 -18.24
C HIS A 5 -4.61 17.23 -17.99
N ARG A 6 -3.94 16.21 -17.42
CA ARG A 6 -4.62 14.97 -17.04
C ARG A 6 -5.54 15.28 -15.85
N PRO A 7 -6.85 14.97 -15.90
CA PRO A 7 -7.70 15.10 -14.72
C PRO A 7 -7.27 14.02 -13.71
N SER A 8 -6.68 14.46 -12.62
CA SER A 8 -6.47 13.65 -11.42
C SER A 8 -7.84 13.23 -10.87
N TYR A 9 -7.90 12.05 -10.27
CA TYR A 9 -8.98 11.60 -9.38
C TYR A 9 -9.01 12.52 -8.14
N GLU A 10 -9.36 13.78 -8.33
CA GLU A 10 -9.49 14.79 -7.29
C GLU A 10 -10.94 14.79 -6.83
N GLU A 11 -11.11 14.71 -5.51
CA GLU A 11 -12.38 14.75 -4.77
C GLU A 11 -13.16 13.42 -4.64
N ALA A 12 -12.55 12.39 -4.06
CA ALA A 12 -13.32 11.32 -3.41
C ALA A 12 -13.40 11.53 -1.89
N SER A 13 -14.64 11.60 -1.42
CA SER A 13 -15.16 11.50 -0.04
C SER A 13 -14.13 11.48 1.10
N ASP A 14 -14.25 12.45 1.99
CA ASP A 14 -13.50 12.60 3.26
C ASP A 14 -13.67 11.44 4.26
N CYS A 15 -14.40 10.38 3.92
CA CYS A 15 -14.72 9.28 4.84
C CYS A 15 -14.06 7.96 4.39
N PRO A 16 -13.17 7.35 5.19
CA PRO A 16 -12.69 5.98 4.94
C PRO A 16 -13.84 4.95 4.78
N PRO A 17 -13.62 3.74 4.24
CA PRO A 17 -14.67 2.75 4.03
C PRO A 17 -15.17 2.17 5.37
N GLY A 18 -16.47 2.22 5.65
CA GLY A 18 -17.03 1.54 6.83
C GLY A 18 -17.29 0.05 6.56
N MET A 19 -17.53 -0.74 7.61
CA MET A 19 -17.63 -2.20 7.56
C MET A 19 -19.02 -2.75 7.96
N ALA A 20 -19.44 -3.80 7.26
CA ALA A 20 -20.57 -4.65 7.60
C ALA A 20 -20.18 -6.13 7.44
N ARG A 21 -20.89 -7.03 8.11
CA ARG A 21 -20.73 -8.48 8.03
C ARG A 21 -22.00 -9.09 7.45
N VAL A 22 -21.82 -10.05 6.55
CA VAL A 22 -22.90 -10.91 6.04
C VAL A 22 -22.55 -12.35 6.33
N SER A 23 -23.29 -13.03 7.20
CA SER A 23 -22.98 -14.40 7.60
C SER A 23 -23.37 -15.43 6.54
N ALA A 24 -22.88 -16.66 6.73
CA ALA A 24 -23.18 -17.80 5.85
C ALA A 24 -24.69 -18.06 5.64
N ASP A 25 -25.50 -17.84 6.66
CA ASP A 25 -26.96 -17.98 6.64
C ASP A 25 -27.70 -16.73 6.14
N GLY A 26 -26.95 -15.72 5.67
CA GLY A 26 -27.45 -14.49 5.08
C GLY A 26 -27.84 -13.41 6.09
N GLN A 27 -27.45 -13.52 7.36
CA GLN A 27 -27.67 -12.46 8.34
C GLN A 27 -26.75 -11.29 8.07
N VAL A 28 -27.32 -10.09 8.05
CA VAL A 28 -26.56 -8.86 7.82
C VAL A 28 -26.44 -8.07 9.12
N GLU A 29 -25.20 -7.79 9.51
CA GLU A 29 -24.85 -7.01 10.70
C GLU A 29 -23.94 -5.85 10.33
N ARG A 30 -24.24 -4.66 10.84
CA ARG A 30 -23.36 -3.50 10.69
C ARG A 30 -22.27 -3.56 11.76
N LEU A 31 -21.00 -3.55 11.37
CA LEU A 31 -19.88 -3.68 12.31
C LEU A 31 -19.44 -2.33 12.90
N ASP A 32 -19.70 -1.24 12.18
CA ASP A 32 -19.35 0.12 12.58
C ASP A 32 -20.39 1.14 12.05
N HIS A 33 -20.50 2.34 12.64
CA HIS A 33 -21.53 3.32 12.28
C HIS A 33 -21.23 4.14 11.01
N ALA A 34 -20.09 3.93 10.36
CA ALA A 34 -19.83 4.36 8.98
C ALA A 34 -20.05 3.23 7.97
N GLY A 35 -20.28 2.00 8.44
CA GLY A 35 -20.48 0.81 7.64
C GLY A 35 -21.64 1.00 6.68
N PRO A 36 -21.60 0.43 5.47
CA PRO A 36 -22.73 0.55 4.56
C PRO A 36 -23.98 0.01 5.27
N ASP A 37 -25.04 0.82 5.33
CA ASP A 37 -26.34 0.30 5.76
C ASP A 37 -26.88 -0.59 4.66
N LEU A 38 -26.50 -1.86 4.72
CA LEU A 38 -26.86 -2.87 3.73
C LEU A 38 -28.38 -3.09 3.64
N ARG A 39 -29.18 -2.61 4.61
CA ARG A 39 -30.65 -2.57 4.51
C ARG A 39 -31.14 -1.62 3.43
N GLY A 40 -30.49 -0.46 3.30
CA GLY A 40 -30.74 0.51 2.23
C GLY A 40 -29.99 0.20 0.94
N ARG A 41 -29.11 -0.81 0.93
CA ARG A 41 -28.25 -1.18 -0.19
C ARG A 41 -28.42 -2.67 -0.57
N PRO A 42 -29.60 -3.06 -1.09
CA PRO A 42 -29.94 -4.46 -1.35
C PRO A 42 -29.03 -5.11 -2.39
N LEU A 43 -28.41 -4.32 -3.28
CA LEU A 43 -27.42 -4.81 -4.22
C LEU A 43 -26.18 -5.36 -3.50
N LEU A 44 -25.65 -4.59 -2.55
CA LEU A 44 -24.46 -4.99 -1.79
C LEU A 44 -24.73 -6.21 -0.90
N ALA A 45 -25.89 -6.24 -0.24
CA ALA A 45 -26.29 -7.39 0.57
C ALA A 45 -26.37 -8.68 -0.27
N ARG A 46 -27.00 -8.62 -1.44
CA ARG A 46 -27.09 -9.76 -2.37
C ARG A 46 -25.73 -10.16 -2.94
N ALA A 47 -24.86 -9.19 -3.24
CA ALA A 47 -23.52 -9.44 -3.72
C ALA A 47 -22.67 -10.20 -2.69
N ALA A 48 -22.79 -9.86 -1.40
CA ALA A 48 -22.11 -10.58 -0.33
C ALA A 48 -22.58 -12.04 -0.22
N THR A 49 -23.89 -12.30 -0.24
CA THR A 49 -24.41 -13.68 -0.23
C THR A 49 -24.01 -14.45 -1.50
N ALA A 50 -23.96 -13.78 -2.66
CA ALA A 50 -23.51 -14.36 -3.91
C ALA A 50 -22.01 -14.70 -3.90
N LEU A 51 -21.18 -13.89 -3.23
CA LEU A 51 -19.74 -14.16 -3.06
C LEU A 51 -19.52 -15.49 -2.33
N LEU A 52 -20.26 -15.75 -1.25
CA LEU A 52 -20.20 -17.02 -0.51
C LEU A 52 -20.49 -18.23 -1.40
N ARG A 53 -21.51 -18.11 -2.27
CA ARG A 53 -21.89 -19.16 -3.23
C ARG A 53 -20.91 -19.30 -4.39
N SER A 54 -20.07 -18.29 -4.63
CA SER A 54 -19.15 -18.26 -5.77
C SER A 54 -17.88 -19.09 -5.56
N GLY A 55 -17.55 -19.43 -4.31
CA GLY A 55 -16.28 -20.07 -3.96
C GLY A 55 -15.06 -19.15 -4.10
N ARG A 56 -15.25 -17.84 -4.31
CA ARG A 56 -14.17 -16.84 -4.35
C ARG A 56 -13.91 -16.28 -2.96
N ASP A 57 -12.64 -16.04 -2.64
CA ASP A 57 -12.24 -15.48 -1.34
C ASP A 57 -12.48 -13.97 -1.23
N ALA A 58 -12.47 -13.24 -2.34
CA ALA A 58 -12.69 -11.80 -2.33
C ALA A 58 -13.22 -11.29 -3.67
N VAL A 59 -13.85 -10.11 -3.64
CA VAL A 59 -14.21 -9.33 -4.83
C VAL A 59 -14.15 -7.83 -4.52
N THR A 60 -13.56 -7.08 -5.45
CA THR A 60 -13.55 -5.61 -5.42
C THR A 60 -14.24 -5.08 -6.68
N PHE A 61 -15.12 -4.09 -6.52
CA PHE A 61 -15.92 -3.56 -7.62
C PHE A 61 -16.42 -2.14 -7.33
N VAL A 62 -16.91 -1.46 -8.37
CA VAL A 62 -17.67 -0.20 -8.26
C VAL A 62 -19.16 -0.53 -8.29
N ALA A 63 -19.86 -0.25 -7.19
CA ALA A 63 -21.31 -0.35 -7.14
C ALA A 63 -21.95 0.95 -7.67
N ILE A 64 -22.94 0.80 -8.56
CA ILE A 64 -23.81 1.91 -8.99
C ILE A 64 -25.24 1.54 -8.58
N GLU A 65 -25.80 2.29 -7.64
CA GLU A 65 -27.18 2.13 -7.15
C GLU A 65 -27.99 3.41 -7.39
N PRO A 66 -29.33 3.32 -7.58
CA PRO A 66 -30.18 4.51 -7.60
C PRO A 66 -30.12 5.22 -6.24
N GLY A 67 -29.93 6.53 -6.25
CA GLY A 67 -29.78 7.33 -5.04
C GLY A 67 -31.11 7.57 -4.33
N THR A 68 -31.32 6.92 -3.19
CA THR A 68 -32.42 7.25 -2.29
C THR A 68 -31.97 8.33 -1.32
N GLY A 69 -32.13 9.61 -1.68
CA GLY A 69 -32.25 10.71 -0.72
C GLY A 69 -30.98 11.37 -0.18
N SER A 70 -29.81 11.27 -0.83
CA SER A 70 -28.64 12.09 -0.46
C SER A 70 -28.54 13.36 -1.31
N PRO A 71 -28.44 14.57 -0.72
CA PRO A 71 -28.35 15.83 -1.47
C PRO A 71 -27.07 15.98 -2.31
N ALA A 72 -26.11 15.04 -2.20
CA ALA A 72 -24.83 15.07 -2.91
C ALA A 72 -24.83 14.35 -4.28
N ALA A 73 -25.95 13.77 -4.72
CA ALA A 73 -26.02 13.04 -5.99
C ALA A 73 -26.68 13.90 -7.09
N GLU A 74 -25.90 14.75 -7.76
CA GLU A 74 -26.36 15.56 -8.90
C GLU A 74 -26.92 14.70 -10.06
N SER A 75 -26.57 13.42 -10.14
CA SER A 75 -27.00 12.47 -11.18
C SER A 75 -28.11 11.50 -10.77
N GLY A 76 -28.56 11.50 -9.51
CA GLY A 76 -29.52 10.51 -8.99
C GLY A 76 -28.94 9.09 -8.81
N GLU A 77 -27.63 8.89 -8.96
CA GLU A 77 -26.92 7.62 -8.76
C GLU A 77 -25.92 7.73 -7.60
N VAL A 78 -25.81 6.68 -6.79
CA VAL A 78 -24.79 6.54 -5.74
C VAL A 78 -23.71 5.59 -6.22
N TRP A 79 -22.49 6.11 -6.25
CA TRP A 79 -21.29 5.40 -6.64
C TRP A 79 -20.52 4.96 -5.39
N SER A 80 -20.11 3.70 -5.33
CA SER A 80 -19.30 3.21 -4.21
C SER A 80 -18.22 2.27 -4.65
N HIS A 81 -17.02 2.45 -4.12
CA HIS A 81 -15.97 1.46 -4.23
C HIS A 81 -16.15 0.44 -3.10
N VAL A 82 -16.30 -0.83 -3.46
CA VAL A 82 -16.69 -1.90 -2.55
C VAL A 82 -15.64 -2.99 -2.60
N CYS A 83 -15.20 -3.45 -1.42
CA CYS A 83 -14.37 -4.64 -1.27
C CYS A 83 -15.08 -5.61 -0.31
N MET A 84 -15.21 -6.85 -0.74
CA MET A 84 -15.83 -7.94 0.02
C MET A 84 -14.83 -9.08 0.16
N THR A 85 -14.67 -9.60 1.37
CA THR A 85 -13.74 -10.69 1.66
C THR A 85 -14.45 -11.77 2.47
N VAL A 86 -14.35 -13.03 2.02
CA VAL A 86 -14.85 -14.21 2.71
C VAL A 86 -13.89 -14.60 3.82
N THR A 87 -14.41 -14.77 5.03
CA THR A 87 -13.65 -15.27 6.17
C THR A 87 -13.77 -16.80 6.23
N ARG A 88 -12.76 -17.51 5.72
CA ARG A 88 -12.75 -18.99 5.57
C ARG A 88 -13.14 -19.78 6.82
N GLU A 89 -12.97 -19.21 8.01
CA GLU A 89 -13.27 -19.86 9.28
C GLU A 89 -14.74 -19.80 9.70
N THR A 90 -15.42 -18.68 9.44
CA THR A 90 -16.86 -18.53 9.75
C THR A 90 -17.74 -18.76 8.55
N GLY A 91 -17.19 -18.66 7.34
CA GLY A 91 -18.00 -18.57 6.12
C GLY A 91 -18.79 -17.28 6.02
N ASP A 92 -18.37 -16.22 6.71
CA ASP A 92 -18.99 -14.88 6.62
C ASP A 92 -18.28 -14.04 5.55
N VAL A 93 -18.89 -12.92 5.16
CA VAL A 93 -18.31 -11.89 4.30
C VAL A 93 -18.19 -10.60 5.06
N VAL A 94 -16.98 -10.03 5.09
CA VAL A 94 -16.78 -8.64 5.52
C VAL A 94 -16.93 -7.75 4.29
N VAL A 95 -17.87 -6.81 4.36
CA VAL A 95 -18.17 -5.85 3.31
C VAL A 95 -17.64 -4.48 3.73
N THR A 96 -16.73 -3.93 2.94
CA THR A 96 -16.24 -2.56 3.08
C THR A 96 -16.73 -1.73 1.90
N ALA A 97 -17.32 -0.55 2.16
CA ALA A 97 -17.80 0.33 1.10
C ALA A 97 -17.48 1.79 1.41
N ALA A 98 -16.94 2.50 0.43
CA ALA A 98 -16.75 3.94 0.46
C ALA A 98 -17.53 4.58 -0.70
N GLN A 99 -18.29 5.63 -0.42
CA GLN A 99 -18.89 6.44 -1.49
C GLN A 99 -17.78 7.16 -2.25
N VAL A 100 -17.82 7.09 -3.58
CA VAL A 100 -16.80 7.68 -4.45
C VAL A 100 -17.47 8.49 -5.54
N ARG A 101 -16.73 9.42 -6.15
CA ARG A 101 -17.12 9.99 -7.44
C ARG A 101 -16.73 9.03 -8.57
N PRO A 102 -17.25 9.21 -9.79
CA PRO A 102 -16.85 8.39 -10.93
C PRO A 102 -15.33 8.41 -11.10
N PRO A 103 -14.65 7.24 -11.00
CA PRO A 103 -13.20 7.16 -10.91
C PRO A 103 -12.56 7.59 -12.23
N TYR A 104 -11.45 8.33 -12.17
CA TYR A 104 -10.69 8.81 -13.35
C TYR A 104 -11.51 9.64 -14.35
N GLY A 105 -12.59 10.28 -13.89
CA GLY A 105 -13.50 11.03 -14.76
C GLY A 105 -14.24 10.15 -15.77
N LEU A 106 -14.35 8.85 -15.51
CA LEU A 106 -15.16 7.94 -16.32
C LEU A 106 -16.65 8.25 -16.13
N THR A 107 -17.40 8.27 -17.22
CA THR A 107 -18.86 8.30 -17.19
C THR A 107 -19.42 6.91 -16.82
N PRO A 108 -20.67 6.81 -16.33
CA PRO A 108 -21.34 5.52 -16.13
C PRO A 108 -21.22 4.61 -17.36
N ARG A 109 -21.37 5.20 -18.55
CA ARG A 109 -21.33 4.48 -19.82
C ARG A 109 -19.93 4.01 -20.21
N GLU A 110 -18.90 4.80 -19.93
CA GLU A 110 -17.51 4.38 -20.12
C GLU A 110 -17.13 3.27 -19.14
N LEU A 111 -17.68 3.27 -17.92
CA LEU A 111 -17.50 2.17 -16.97
C LEU A 111 -18.22 0.89 -17.43
N ASP A 112 -19.39 1.02 -18.07
CA ASP A 112 -20.06 -0.12 -18.72
C ASP A 112 -19.16 -0.77 -19.75
N VAL A 113 -18.62 0.05 -20.66
CA VAL A 113 -17.71 -0.42 -21.69
C VAL A 113 -16.51 -1.06 -21.03
N LEU A 114 -15.81 -0.36 -20.13
CA LEU A 114 -14.63 -0.85 -19.42
C LEU A 114 -14.84 -2.24 -18.79
N THR A 115 -15.97 -2.42 -18.11
CA THR A 115 -16.33 -3.69 -17.47
C THR A 115 -16.48 -4.81 -18.49
N LEU A 116 -17.15 -4.54 -19.62
CA LEU A 116 -17.27 -5.52 -20.70
C LEU A 116 -15.95 -5.74 -21.46
N LEU A 117 -15.08 -4.74 -21.58
CA LEU A 117 -13.74 -4.92 -22.14
C LEU A 117 -12.90 -5.87 -21.28
N ALA A 118 -13.02 -5.76 -19.95
CA ALA A 118 -12.30 -6.62 -19.02
C ALA A 118 -12.70 -8.10 -19.16
N GLY A 119 -13.94 -8.37 -19.57
CA GLY A 119 -14.41 -9.71 -19.95
C GLY A 119 -13.88 -10.21 -21.31
N GLY A 120 -13.02 -9.45 -22.00
CA GLY A 120 -12.44 -9.83 -23.29
C GLY A 120 -13.38 -9.66 -24.50
N LEU A 121 -14.55 -9.05 -24.32
CA LEU A 121 -15.53 -8.87 -25.40
C LEU A 121 -14.96 -8.00 -26.53
N THR A 122 -15.46 -8.15 -27.75
CA THR A 122 -15.16 -7.25 -28.90
C THR A 122 -16.07 -6.01 -28.88
N ASN A 123 -15.72 -4.95 -29.62
CA ASN A 123 -16.59 -3.76 -29.70
C ASN A 123 -18.00 -4.07 -30.21
N THR A 124 -18.14 -5.05 -31.12
CA THR A 124 -19.44 -5.53 -31.60
C THR A 124 -20.23 -6.23 -30.50
N ALA A 125 -19.58 -7.08 -29.71
CA ALA A 125 -20.23 -7.76 -28.59
C ALA A 125 -20.65 -6.77 -27.48
N VAL A 126 -19.77 -5.82 -27.14
CA VAL A 126 -20.08 -4.73 -26.20
C VAL A 126 -21.27 -3.91 -26.71
N ALA A 127 -21.25 -3.52 -27.99
CA ALA A 127 -22.32 -2.75 -28.61
C ALA A 127 -23.68 -3.46 -28.52
N ARG A 128 -23.70 -4.78 -28.73
CA ARG A 128 -24.88 -5.63 -28.58
C ARG A 128 -25.42 -5.61 -27.14
N TYR A 129 -24.58 -5.84 -26.14
CA TYR A 129 -25.02 -5.85 -24.73
C TYR A 129 -25.49 -4.47 -24.23
N LEU A 130 -24.92 -3.42 -24.81
CA LEU A 130 -25.21 -2.04 -24.43
C LEU A 130 -26.33 -1.41 -25.29
N GLY A 131 -26.81 -2.06 -26.35
CA GLY A 131 -27.85 -1.51 -27.24
C GLY A 131 -27.37 -0.27 -28.01
N THR A 132 -26.11 -0.26 -28.46
CA THR A 132 -25.48 0.87 -29.18
C THR A 132 -24.76 0.39 -30.44
N SER A 133 -24.15 1.30 -31.20
CA SER A 133 -23.33 0.95 -32.37
C SER A 133 -21.88 0.58 -32.00
N PRO A 134 -21.22 -0.34 -32.75
CA PRO A 134 -19.79 -0.64 -32.56
C PRO A 134 -18.89 0.60 -32.72
N ARG A 135 -19.29 1.56 -33.56
CA ARG A 135 -18.58 2.84 -33.73
C ARG A 135 -18.64 3.69 -32.47
N THR A 136 -19.79 3.72 -31.79
CA THR A 136 -19.94 4.39 -30.49
C THR A 136 -19.04 3.75 -29.44
N VAL A 137 -19.00 2.41 -29.39
CA VAL A 137 -18.12 1.69 -28.46
C VAL A 137 -16.65 2.00 -28.76
N SER A 138 -16.23 2.04 -30.03
CA SER A 138 -14.84 2.39 -30.39
C SER A 138 -14.43 3.74 -29.81
N LYS A 139 -15.28 4.76 -29.97
CA LYS A 139 -15.05 6.09 -29.40
C LYS A 139 -14.98 6.07 -27.87
N GLN A 140 -15.80 5.26 -27.21
CA GLN A 140 -15.75 5.09 -25.76
C GLN A 140 -14.48 4.36 -25.31
N VAL A 141 -14.02 3.36 -26.06
CA VAL A 141 -12.74 2.68 -25.80
C VAL A 141 -11.57 3.66 -25.93
N GLU A 142 -11.54 4.50 -26.97
CA GLU A 142 -10.52 5.54 -27.15
C GLU A 142 -10.52 6.56 -25.99
N SER A 143 -11.71 7.00 -25.56
CA SER A 143 -11.86 7.87 -24.39
C SER A 143 -11.35 7.21 -23.11
N VAL A 144 -11.71 5.95 -22.88
CA VAL A 144 -11.27 5.18 -21.70
C VAL A 144 -9.75 4.98 -21.71
N LEU A 145 -9.15 4.61 -22.86
CA LEU A 145 -7.69 4.50 -23.01
C LEU A 145 -6.99 5.80 -22.64
N ALA A 146 -7.50 6.93 -23.14
CA ALA A 146 -6.95 8.25 -22.85
C ALA A 146 -7.10 8.62 -21.36
N LYS A 147 -8.29 8.44 -20.77
CA LYS A 147 -8.57 8.75 -19.37
C LYS A 147 -7.76 7.90 -18.40
N LEU A 148 -7.54 6.62 -18.72
CA LEU A 148 -6.77 5.69 -17.90
C LEU A 148 -5.28 5.67 -18.22
N GLY A 149 -4.83 6.46 -19.19
CA GLY A 149 -3.43 6.53 -19.61
C GLY A 149 -2.87 5.22 -20.15
N GLN A 150 -3.72 4.37 -20.72
CA GLN A 150 -3.34 3.06 -21.23
C GLN A 150 -3.18 3.08 -22.75
N ALA A 151 -2.16 2.38 -23.25
CA ALA A 151 -1.88 2.32 -24.69
C ALA A 151 -2.66 1.21 -25.42
N THR A 152 -3.16 0.21 -24.70
CA THR A 152 -3.78 -0.98 -25.29
C THR A 152 -5.07 -1.36 -24.57
N ARG A 153 -6.00 -1.98 -25.30
CA ARG A 153 -7.24 -2.55 -24.75
C ARG A 153 -6.95 -3.51 -23.59
N SER A 154 -5.94 -4.36 -23.76
CA SER A 154 -5.49 -5.32 -22.74
C SER A 154 -4.97 -4.61 -21.49
N GLY A 155 -4.23 -3.50 -21.66
CA GLY A 155 -3.77 -2.66 -20.55
C GLY A 155 -4.93 -2.02 -19.78
N VAL A 156 -5.95 -1.53 -20.48
CA VAL A 156 -7.19 -1.01 -19.87
C VAL A 156 -7.96 -2.10 -19.09
N ALA A 157 -8.09 -3.29 -19.65
CA ALA A 157 -8.74 -4.42 -19.00
C ALA A 157 -8.01 -4.83 -17.71
N ALA A 158 -6.69 -4.97 -17.77
CA ALA A 158 -5.86 -5.28 -16.60
C ALA A 158 -5.96 -4.18 -15.54
N PHE A 159 -5.84 -2.92 -15.95
CA PHE A 159 -5.99 -1.77 -15.06
C PHE A 159 -7.36 -1.77 -14.35
N ALA A 160 -8.44 -2.08 -15.06
CA ALA A 160 -9.77 -2.10 -14.49
C ALA A 160 -9.96 -3.17 -13.40
N VAL A 161 -9.38 -4.36 -13.63
CA VAL A 161 -9.42 -5.46 -12.64
C VAL A 161 -8.58 -5.07 -11.42
N ASP A 162 -7.36 -4.60 -11.65
CA ASP A 162 -6.38 -4.22 -10.63
C ASP A 162 -6.89 -3.10 -9.69
N HIS A 163 -7.56 -2.10 -10.27
CA HIS A 163 -8.08 -0.96 -9.53
C HIS A 163 -9.51 -1.18 -9.02
N GLY A 164 -10.08 -2.38 -9.17
CA GLY A 164 -11.44 -2.68 -8.71
C GLY A 164 -12.52 -1.87 -9.43
N LEU A 165 -12.28 -1.45 -10.67
CA LEU A 165 -13.15 -0.56 -11.45
C LEU A 165 -14.27 -1.29 -12.18
N LEU A 166 -14.34 -2.62 -12.09
CA LEU A 166 -15.44 -3.34 -12.72
C LEU A 166 -16.75 -3.00 -12.01
N ARG A 167 -17.79 -2.64 -12.77
CA ARG A 167 -19.06 -2.24 -12.16
C ARG A 167 -19.95 -3.42 -11.79
N LEU A 168 -20.71 -3.24 -10.71
CA LEU A 168 -21.84 -4.08 -10.33
C LEU A 168 -23.10 -3.19 -10.19
N PRO A 169 -24.25 -3.53 -10.81
CA PRO A 169 -24.50 -4.73 -11.62
C PRO A 169 -23.72 -4.71 -12.94
N VAL A 170 -23.40 -5.89 -13.46
CA VAL A 170 -22.76 -6.04 -14.78
C VAL A 170 -23.74 -5.59 -15.87
N PRO A 171 -23.30 -4.80 -16.87
CA PRO A 171 -24.15 -4.38 -17.98
C PRO A 171 -24.59 -5.56 -18.85
N GLY A 172 -25.90 -5.83 -18.85
CA GLY A 172 -26.48 -6.95 -19.60
C GLY A 172 -26.16 -8.34 -19.00
N PRO A 173 -26.84 -9.40 -19.48
CA PRO A 173 -26.55 -10.77 -19.09
C PRO A 173 -25.31 -11.25 -19.84
N CYS A 174 -24.12 -10.96 -19.30
CA CYS A 174 -22.85 -11.26 -19.96
C CYS A 174 -22.17 -12.48 -19.32
N PRO A 175 -22.46 -13.72 -19.77
CA PRO A 175 -21.85 -14.93 -19.23
C PRO A 175 -20.33 -14.97 -19.43
N GLU A 176 -19.79 -14.26 -20.42
CA GLU A 176 -18.35 -14.18 -20.67
C GLU A 176 -17.58 -13.56 -19.47
N LEU A 177 -18.24 -12.76 -18.63
CA LEU A 177 -17.63 -12.19 -17.42
C LEU A 177 -17.54 -13.16 -16.23
N THR A 178 -18.12 -14.37 -16.27
CA THR A 178 -18.09 -15.28 -15.11
C THR A 178 -16.70 -15.77 -14.74
N ALA A 179 -15.71 -15.62 -15.63
CA ALA A 179 -14.31 -15.85 -15.33
C ALA A 179 -13.76 -14.84 -14.30
N LEU A 180 -14.32 -13.62 -14.25
CA LEU A 180 -13.98 -12.57 -13.30
C LEU A 180 -14.85 -12.69 -12.03
N ALA A 181 -14.30 -12.34 -10.87
CA ALA A 181 -15.01 -12.41 -9.60
C ALA A 181 -16.32 -11.61 -9.61
N VAL A 182 -16.31 -10.39 -10.16
CA VAL A 182 -17.51 -9.53 -10.28
C VAL A 182 -18.61 -10.18 -11.13
N GLY A 183 -18.26 -10.87 -12.23
CA GLY A 183 -19.24 -11.50 -13.12
C GLY A 183 -19.79 -12.81 -12.55
N ALA A 184 -18.96 -13.56 -11.81
CA ALA A 184 -19.42 -14.71 -11.05
C ALA A 184 -20.43 -14.30 -9.97
N VAL A 185 -20.15 -13.22 -9.24
CA VAL A 185 -21.05 -12.64 -8.24
C VAL A 185 -22.34 -12.14 -8.91
N ASP A 186 -22.27 -11.35 -9.98
CA ASP A 186 -23.45 -10.84 -10.70
C ASP A 186 -24.37 -11.96 -11.21
N ARG A 187 -23.80 -13.02 -11.81
CA ARG A 187 -24.57 -14.19 -12.24
C ARG A 187 -25.32 -14.82 -11.07
N LEU A 188 -24.63 -15.10 -9.97
CA LEU A 188 -25.21 -15.74 -8.79
C LEU A 188 -26.24 -14.85 -8.09
N MET A 189 -26.09 -13.52 -8.18
CA MET A 189 -27.12 -12.58 -7.74
C MET A 189 -28.40 -12.72 -8.56
N ARG A 190 -28.32 -12.98 -9.87
CA ARG A 190 -29.49 -13.13 -10.75
C ARG A 190 -30.22 -14.46 -10.56
N GLU A 191 -29.55 -15.48 -10.03
CA GLU A 191 -30.16 -16.77 -9.70
C GLU A 191 -31.07 -16.67 -8.46
N PRO A 192 -32.15 -17.47 -8.38
CA PRO A 192 -32.92 -17.60 -7.14
C PRO A 192 -32.01 -18.17 -6.04
N GLY A 193 -31.86 -17.41 -4.95
CA GLY A 193 -31.06 -17.79 -3.80
C GLY A 193 -31.65 -17.24 -2.51
N PRO A 194 -31.13 -17.65 -1.36
CA PRO A 194 -31.57 -17.11 -0.08
C PRO A 194 -31.41 -15.59 -0.07
N LEU A 195 -32.50 -14.87 0.22
CA LEU A 195 -32.48 -13.42 0.36
C LEU A 195 -31.72 -13.04 1.64
N PRO A 196 -30.98 -11.91 1.64
CA PRO A 196 -30.38 -11.39 2.85
C PRO A 196 -31.44 -11.20 3.92
N ARG A 197 -31.20 -11.75 5.12
CA ARG A 197 -32.05 -11.58 6.29
C ARG A 197 -31.40 -10.51 7.16
N PHE A 198 -32.14 -9.44 7.40
CA PHE A 198 -31.68 -8.42 8.32
C PHE A 198 -32.14 -8.83 9.72
N ALA A 199 -31.21 -8.90 10.67
CA ALA A 199 -31.59 -9.13 12.06
C ALA A 199 -32.57 -8.03 12.50
N THR A 200 -33.78 -8.41 12.92
CA THR A 200 -34.86 -7.47 13.30
C THR A 200 -34.64 -6.81 14.66
N ALA A 201 -33.58 -7.16 15.38
CA ALA A 201 -33.22 -6.47 16.60
C ALA A 201 -32.23 -5.35 16.28
N GLY A 202 -32.62 -4.11 16.59
CA GLY A 202 -31.67 -3.10 17.01
C GLY A 202 -30.98 -3.59 18.28
N VAL A 203 -30.04 -4.52 18.13
CA VAL A 203 -28.92 -4.58 19.07
C VAL A 203 -28.11 -3.35 18.67
N ALA A 204 -28.40 -2.21 19.30
CA ALA A 204 -27.37 -1.20 19.43
C ALA A 204 -26.13 -1.98 19.85
N PRO A 205 -25.02 -1.94 19.08
CA PRO A 205 -23.85 -2.74 19.41
C PRO A 205 -23.60 -2.50 20.88
N ARG A 206 -23.54 -3.57 21.67
CA ARG A 206 -23.25 -3.47 23.10
C ARG A 206 -21.86 -2.83 23.14
N ARG A 207 -21.81 -1.50 23.20
CA ARG A 207 -20.60 -0.70 23.25
C ARG A 207 -19.96 -1.10 24.56
N SER A 208 -19.06 -2.08 24.51
CA SER A 208 -18.20 -2.32 25.65
C SER A 208 -17.30 -1.10 25.73
N PRO A 209 -17.33 -0.34 26.84
CA PRO A 209 -16.51 0.85 26.97
C PRO A 209 -15.02 0.48 27.03
N THR A 210 -14.68 -0.78 27.31
CA THR A 210 -13.30 -1.24 27.40
C THR A 210 -12.66 -1.28 26.00
N PRO A 211 -11.67 -0.41 25.73
CA PRO A 211 -11.05 -0.37 24.42
C PRO A 211 -10.26 -1.64 24.12
N TYR A 212 -10.03 -1.92 22.84
CA TYR A 212 -8.91 -2.76 22.41
C TYR A 212 -7.64 -1.90 22.44
N GLU A 213 -6.68 -2.28 23.26
CA GLU A 213 -5.39 -1.60 23.32
C GLU A 213 -4.44 -2.18 22.26
N ILE A 214 -3.74 -1.33 21.52
CA ILE A 214 -2.72 -1.70 20.54
C ILE A 214 -1.38 -1.20 21.08
N GLY A 215 -0.41 -2.09 21.27
CA GLY A 215 0.95 -1.69 21.61
C GLY A 215 1.66 -1.11 20.40
N LEU A 216 2.22 0.09 20.51
CA LEU A 216 3.05 0.72 19.50
C LEU A 216 4.51 0.66 19.94
N LEU A 217 5.35 -0.16 19.30
CA LEU A 217 6.79 -0.23 19.54
C LEU A 217 7.51 0.67 18.52
N LEU A 218 7.76 1.93 18.88
CA LEU A 218 8.16 2.95 17.92
C LEU A 218 9.54 3.54 18.21
N PRO A 219 10.37 3.77 17.18
CA PRO A 219 11.69 4.36 17.33
C PRO A 219 11.57 5.86 17.58
N LEU A 220 11.21 6.26 18.80
CA LEU A 220 10.96 7.64 19.23
C LEU A 220 12.15 8.26 19.96
N VAL A 221 13.19 7.46 20.23
CA VAL A 221 14.45 7.90 20.84
C VAL A 221 15.55 7.88 19.79
N GLY A 222 16.49 8.83 19.90
CA GLY A 222 17.68 8.87 19.06
C GLY A 222 17.39 9.29 17.61
N ALA A 223 18.24 8.82 16.71
CA ALA A 223 18.35 9.33 15.34
C ALA A 223 17.14 8.99 14.44
N SER A 224 16.34 8.00 14.81
CA SER A 224 15.13 7.57 14.09
C SER A 224 13.85 8.25 14.56
N SER A 225 13.93 9.12 15.59
CA SER A 225 12.76 9.70 16.30
C SER A 225 11.75 10.40 15.39
N GLN A 226 12.22 11.06 14.33
CA GLN A 226 11.34 11.77 13.39
C GLN A 226 10.47 10.82 12.57
N ASP A 227 11.03 9.68 12.19
CA ASP A 227 10.30 8.67 11.46
C ASP A 227 9.34 7.92 12.39
N GLY A 228 9.77 7.62 13.62
CA GLY A 228 8.89 7.11 14.69
C GLY A 228 7.70 8.04 14.97
N GLU A 229 7.91 9.36 14.93
CA GLU A 229 6.83 10.34 15.10
C GLU A 229 5.85 10.33 13.92
N GLN A 230 6.33 10.12 12.68
CA GLN A 230 5.45 9.88 11.54
C GLN A 230 4.59 8.62 11.74
N MET A 231 5.19 7.53 12.21
CA MET A 231 4.47 6.28 12.51
C MET A 231 3.41 6.49 13.60
N ARG A 232 3.77 7.16 14.70
CA ARG A 232 2.84 7.46 15.80
C ARG A 232 1.62 8.23 15.29
N ARG A 233 1.85 9.29 14.52
CA ARG A 233 0.77 10.10 13.91
C ARG A 233 -0.08 9.29 12.93
N GLY A 234 0.53 8.45 12.12
CA GLY A 234 -0.19 7.56 11.20
C GLY A 234 -1.12 6.59 11.93
N ALA A 235 -0.61 5.93 12.97
CA ALA A 235 -1.38 4.99 13.78
C ALA A 235 -2.51 5.70 14.56
N GLU A 236 -2.22 6.86 15.16
CA GLU A 236 -3.22 7.65 15.89
C GLU A 236 -4.35 8.14 14.98
N LEU A 237 -4.02 8.61 13.77
CA LEU A 237 -5.03 9.01 12.80
C LEU A 237 -5.95 7.83 12.42
N ALA A 238 -5.38 6.64 12.20
CA ALA A 238 -6.18 5.44 11.94
C ALA A 238 -7.11 5.10 13.11
N VAL A 239 -6.60 5.14 14.35
CA VAL A 239 -7.39 4.90 15.57
C VAL A 239 -8.50 5.93 15.73
N GLU A 240 -8.20 7.22 15.53
CA GLU A 240 -9.18 8.31 15.59
C GLU A 240 -10.29 8.08 14.57
N GLU A 241 -9.94 7.78 13.32
CA GLU A 241 -10.89 7.51 12.26
C GLU A 241 -11.74 6.26 12.53
N LEU A 242 -11.14 5.19 13.04
CA LEU A 242 -11.85 3.95 13.42
C LEU A 242 -12.80 4.18 14.60
N ASN A 243 -12.37 4.92 15.62
CA ASN A 243 -13.20 5.28 16.78
C ASN A 243 -14.34 6.21 16.40
N ALA A 244 -14.07 7.17 15.52
CA ALA A 244 -15.08 8.02 14.91
C ALA A 244 -16.05 7.24 14.02
N ARG A 245 -15.89 5.91 13.87
CA ARG A 245 -16.83 4.97 13.23
C ARG A 245 -17.39 3.95 14.21
N GLY A 246 -17.13 4.08 15.51
CA GLY A 246 -17.66 3.19 16.54
C GLY A 246 -16.71 2.05 16.89
N GLY A 247 -15.48 2.14 16.40
CA GLY A 247 -14.40 1.21 16.70
C GLY A 247 -14.56 -0.13 15.99
N VAL A 248 -13.98 -1.17 16.58
CA VAL A 248 -13.93 -2.52 16.02
C VAL A 248 -14.89 -3.40 16.79
N ALA A 249 -15.83 -4.06 16.11
CA ALA A 249 -16.88 -4.86 16.75
C ALA A 249 -17.62 -4.08 17.87
N GLY A 250 -17.84 -2.77 17.66
CA GLY A 250 -18.48 -1.87 18.62
C GLY A 250 -17.62 -1.43 19.81
N ARG A 251 -16.31 -1.72 19.82
CA ARG A 251 -15.37 -1.35 20.89
C ARG A 251 -14.37 -0.30 20.41
N PRO A 252 -14.11 0.76 21.20
CA PRO A 252 -13.09 1.73 20.84
C PRO A 252 -11.71 1.08 20.80
N LEU A 253 -10.80 1.66 20.02
CA LEU A 253 -9.38 1.36 19.99
C LEU A 253 -8.62 2.40 20.83
N ARG A 254 -7.54 1.97 21.48
CA ARG A 254 -6.57 2.87 22.12
C ARG A 254 -5.17 2.38 21.78
N THR A 255 -4.21 3.29 21.67
CA THR A 255 -2.80 2.95 21.53
C THR A 255 -2.07 3.11 22.86
N TYR A 256 -1.09 2.24 23.09
CA TYR A 256 -0.10 2.40 24.14
C TYR A 256 1.28 2.46 23.49
N VAL A 257 1.98 3.58 23.64
CA VAL A 257 3.27 3.80 22.99
C VAL A 257 4.40 3.38 23.91
N SER A 258 5.21 2.45 23.43
CA SER A 258 6.53 2.13 23.96
C SER A 258 7.59 2.78 23.06
N ALA A 259 8.23 3.83 23.57
CA ALA A 259 9.30 4.53 22.88
C ALA A 259 10.61 3.76 23.01
N VAL A 260 11.25 3.45 21.89
CA VAL A 260 12.54 2.76 21.85
C VAL A 260 13.56 3.54 21.03
N ASP A 261 14.85 3.25 21.23
CA ASP A 261 15.90 3.59 20.28
C ASP A 261 16.09 2.39 19.32
N SER A 262 15.97 2.62 18.01
CA SER A 262 16.12 1.56 17.00
C SER A 262 17.51 0.93 16.95
N LEU A 263 18.52 1.58 17.52
CA LEU A 263 19.92 1.15 17.49
C LEU A 263 20.37 0.51 18.81
N ASP A 264 19.51 0.52 19.84
CA ASP A 264 19.79 -0.04 21.17
C ASP A 264 18.92 -1.29 21.45
N ALA A 265 19.57 -2.44 21.55
CA ALA A 265 18.91 -3.73 21.76
C ALA A 265 18.24 -3.81 23.15
N ASP A 266 18.83 -3.19 24.17
CA ASP A 266 18.27 -3.17 25.52
C ASP A 266 17.01 -2.29 25.54
N SER A 267 17.01 -1.18 24.80
CA SER A 267 15.84 -0.33 24.61
C SER A 267 14.69 -1.09 23.94
N ALA A 268 14.99 -1.83 22.86
CA ALA A 268 14.01 -2.65 22.16
C ALA A 268 13.43 -3.75 23.05
N ALA A 269 14.28 -4.46 23.80
CA ALA A 269 13.88 -5.52 24.72
C ALA A 269 12.99 -4.99 25.86
N ALA A 270 13.35 -3.85 26.45
CA ALA A 270 12.56 -3.20 27.49
C ALA A 270 11.17 -2.81 26.97
N GLY A 271 11.08 -2.27 25.76
CA GLY A 271 9.80 -1.90 25.16
C GLY A 271 8.90 -3.09 24.85
N LEU A 272 9.45 -4.19 24.33
CA LEU A 272 8.71 -5.44 24.14
C LEU A 272 8.22 -6.03 25.47
N ALA A 273 9.07 -6.04 26.50
CA ALA A 273 8.70 -6.49 27.84
C ALA A 273 7.58 -5.64 28.45
N GLU A 274 7.62 -4.33 28.24
CA GLU A 274 6.56 -3.40 28.68
C GLU A 274 5.21 -3.71 28.03
N LEU A 275 5.20 -3.92 26.70
CA LEU A 275 4.00 -4.28 25.95
C LEU A 275 3.46 -5.65 26.36
N ALA A 276 4.35 -6.62 26.59
CA ALA A 276 3.99 -7.97 27.06
C ALA A 276 3.39 -7.93 28.47
N ALA A 277 3.97 -7.17 29.40
CA ALA A 277 3.47 -7.00 30.76
C ALA A 277 2.08 -6.33 30.79
N ARG A 278 1.81 -5.45 29.83
CA ARG A 278 0.47 -4.87 29.61
C ARG A 278 -0.53 -5.81 28.98
N GLN A 279 -0.06 -6.94 28.46
CA GLN A 279 -0.87 -7.93 27.76
C GLN A 279 -1.62 -7.33 26.54
N VAL A 280 -0.97 -6.47 25.77
CA VAL A 280 -1.58 -5.89 24.55
C VAL A 280 -1.92 -6.98 23.52
N PRO A 281 -3.15 -7.04 23.00
CA PRO A 281 -3.54 -8.11 22.08
C PRO A 281 -2.84 -8.11 20.72
N ALA A 282 -2.14 -7.03 20.36
CA ALA A 282 -1.29 -6.95 19.18
C ALA A 282 -0.25 -5.85 19.36
N ILE A 283 0.87 -6.00 18.65
CA ILE A 283 1.94 -5.02 18.57
C ILE A 283 2.02 -4.52 17.13
N VAL A 284 2.08 -3.20 16.97
CA VAL A 284 2.45 -2.51 15.74
C VAL A 284 3.80 -1.85 15.97
N GLY A 285 4.78 -2.15 15.15
CA GLY A 285 6.12 -1.60 15.26
C GLY A 285 6.62 -0.97 13.98
N GLY A 286 7.63 -0.13 14.16
CA GLY A 286 8.45 0.39 13.06
C GLY A 286 9.50 -0.64 12.64
N TYR A 287 10.75 -0.25 12.79
CA TYR A 287 11.93 -1.07 12.52
C TYR A 287 12.89 -1.00 13.70
N LEU A 288 13.70 -2.05 13.84
CA LEU A 288 14.82 -2.15 14.77
C LEU A 288 16.04 -2.50 13.92
N LEU A 289 17.15 -1.78 14.11
CA LEU A 289 18.38 -1.93 13.31
C LEU A 289 19.51 -2.55 14.14
N THR A 290 19.14 -3.27 15.20
CA THR A 290 20.03 -3.87 16.19
C THR A 290 19.42 -5.18 16.66
N ASP A 291 20.30 -6.17 16.91
CA ASP A 291 19.98 -7.54 17.38
C ASP A 291 18.56 -8.03 17.01
N GLU A 292 18.30 -8.10 15.70
CA GLU A 292 16.95 -8.37 15.18
C GLU A 292 16.42 -9.70 15.73
N ARG A 293 17.24 -10.76 15.79
CA ARG A 293 16.81 -12.09 16.25
C ARG A 293 16.35 -12.04 17.69
N ALA A 294 17.11 -11.43 18.60
CA ALA A 294 16.73 -11.36 20.01
C ALA A 294 15.38 -10.62 20.19
N SER A 295 15.20 -9.51 19.45
CA SER A 295 13.96 -8.75 19.49
C SER A 295 12.75 -9.57 18.99
N TYR A 296 12.90 -10.34 17.91
CA TYR A 296 11.81 -11.19 17.42
C TYR A 296 11.58 -12.44 18.28
N GLU A 297 12.60 -12.98 18.95
CA GLU A 297 12.43 -14.05 19.95
C GLU A 297 11.58 -13.56 21.14
N LEU A 298 11.84 -12.35 21.65
CA LEU A 298 11.02 -11.74 22.71
C LEU A 298 9.56 -11.53 22.27
N ALA A 299 9.35 -11.05 21.04
CA ALA A 299 8.01 -10.93 20.48
C ALA A 299 7.31 -12.29 20.33
N ALA A 300 8.06 -13.32 19.92
CA ALA A 300 7.56 -14.69 19.79
C ALA A 300 7.24 -15.34 21.15
N ASP A 301 8.02 -15.06 22.19
CA ASP A 301 7.75 -15.48 23.57
C ASP A 301 6.45 -14.88 24.10
N TYR A 302 6.22 -13.60 23.84
CA TYR A 302 4.95 -12.99 24.19
C TYR A 302 3.78 -13.56 23.36
N GLY A 303 4.03 -13.80 22.07
CA GLY A 303 3.14 -14.57 21.20
C GLY A 303 1.93 -13.79 20.67
N ALA A 304 1.78 -12.50 20.95
CA ALA A 304 0.79 -11.66 20.28
C ALA A 304 1.18 -11.42 18.81
N PRO A 305 0.22 -11.18 17.90
CA PRO A 305 0.51 -10.73 16.54
C PRO A 305 1.37 -9.46 16.57
N TYR A 306 2.49 -9.50 15.84
CA TYR A 306 3.41 -8.38 15.71
C TYR A 306 3.55 -7.96 14.25
N LEU A 307 3.03 -6.78 13.89
CA LEU A 307 3.16 -6.19 12.56
C LEU A 307 4.28 -5.15 12.59
N ASN A 308 5.31 -5.32 11.77
CA ASN A 308 6.45 -4.40 11.70
C ASN A 308 6.79 -4.00 10.26
N ILE A 309 7.73 -3.07 10.11
CA ILE A 309 8.31 -2.69 8.81
C ILE A 309 9.84 -2.75 8.80
N GLY A 310 10.41 -3.73 9.51
CA GLY A 310 11.86 -3.95 9.58
C GLY A 310 12.51 -4.14 8.21
N THR A 311 11.74 -4.56 7.20
CA THR A 311 12.23 -4.79 5.83
C THR A 311 13.36 -5.84 5.84
N SER A 312 13.37 -6.76 6.81
CA SER A 312 14.40 -7.75 7.04
C SER A 312 14.22 -8.98 6.15
N ASP A 313 15.29 -9.38 5.45
CA ASP A 313 15.35 -10.66 4.74
C ASP A 313 15.42 -11.83 5.75
N LEU A 314 16.17 -11.66 6.86
CA LEU A 314 16.34 -12.69 7.89
C LEU A 314 15.04 -13.01 8.63
N GLN A 315 14.24 -12.00 8.96
CA GLN A 315 12.92 -12.25 9.57
C GLN A 315 12.04 -13.11 8.65
N ALA A 316 12.05 -12.82 7.35
CA ALA A 316 11.27 -13.60 6.38
C ALA A 316 11.78 -15.05 6.24
N GLU A 317 13.08 -15.28 6.42
CA GLU A 317 13.67 -16.62 6.49
C GLU A 317 13.25 -17.36 7.77
N TRP A 318 13.35 -16.73 8.94
CA TRP A 318 12.95 -17.35 10.21
C TRP A 318 11.47 -17.70 10.25
N VAL A 319 10.60 -16.85 9.71
CA VAL A 319 9.17 -17.15 9.60
C VAL A 319 8.91 -18.37 8.70
N ARG A 320 9.69 -18.54 7.64
CA ARG A 320 9.59 -19.65 6.70
C ARG A 320 10.10 -20.96 7.30
N ASP A 321 11.24 -20.89 7.98
CA ASP A 321 11.98 -22.06 8.46
C ASP A 321 11.47 -22.52 9.83
N GLU A 322 10.96 -21.60 10.65
CA GLU A 322 10.44 -21.84 12.00
C GLU A 322 9.02 -21.28 12.19
N PRO A 323 8.03 -21.67 11.36
CA PRO A 323 6.68 -21.08 11.38
C PRO A 323 5.93 -21.32 12.70
N GLY A 324 6.28 -22.35 13.46
CA GLY A 324 5.73 -22.60 14.81
C GLY A 324 6.16 -21.54 15.84
N ARG A 325 7.35 -20.94 15.66
CA ARG A 325 7.90 -19.91 16.54
C ARG A 325 7.50 -18.51 16.08
N PHE A 326 7.72 -18.21 14.80
CA PHE A 326 7.56 -16.85 14.26
C PHE A 326 6.28 -16.62 13.45
N GLY A 327 5.39 -17.61 13.35
CA GLY A 327 4.16 -17.53 12.55
C GLY A 327 3.14 -16.45 12.97
N ARG A 328 3.44 -15.64 13.99
CA ARG A 328 2.64 -14.47 14.41
C ARG A 328 3.35 -13.13 14.18
N ILE A 329 4.53 -13.14 13.56
CA ILE A 329 5.30 -11.94 13.20
C ILE A 329 5.13 -11.68 11.71
N PHE A 330 4.66 -10.48 11.38
CA PHE A 330 4.30 -10.08 10.03
C PHE A 330 5.12 -8.86 9.65
N GLN A 331 5.80 -8.92 8.51
CA GLN A 331 6.41 -7.75 7.92
C GLN A 331 5.44 -7.14 6.92
N THR A 332 4.92 -5.96 7.22
CA THR A 332 3.95 -5.25 6.37
C THR A 332 4.66 -4.43 5.29
N GLY A 333 5.57 -5.11 4.58
CA GLY A 333 6.46 -4.58 3.56
C GLY A 333 7.24 -5.70 2.86
N PRO A 334 7.67 -5.51 1.60
CA PRO A 334 8.67 -6.37 1.00
C PRO A 334 10.00 -6.33 1.76
N THR A 335 10.85 -7.32 1.54
CA THR A 335 12.17 -7.41 2.19
C THR A 335 13.21 -6.52 1.50
N ARG A 336 14.34 -6.25 2.17
CA ARG A 336 15.42 -5.34 1.72
C ARG A 336 16.01 -5.73 0.38
N GLY A 337 16.14 -7.02 0.08
CA GLY A 337 16.60 -7.50 -1.23
C GLY A 337 15.82 -6.90 -2.42
N ASN A 338 14.57 -6.50 -2.22
CA ASN A 338 13.76 -5.85 -3.26
C ASN A 338 14.27 -4.46 -3.67
N TYR A 339 15.04 -3.76 -2.84
CA TYR A 339 15.72 -2.53 -3.23
C TYR A 339 16.72 -2.76 -4.36
N GLY A 340 17.54 -3.80 -4.26
CA GLY A 340 18.48 -4.19 -5.31
C GLY A 340 17.77 -4.62 -6.60
N LYS A 341 16.70 -5.43 -6.48
CA LYS A 341 15.89 -5.88 -7.62
C LYS A 341 15.31 -4.70 -8.41
N GLY A 342 14.63 -3.78 -7.72
CA GLY A 342 14.00 -2.65 -8.40
C GLY A 342 15.00 -1.61 -8.90
N PHE A 343 16.15 -1.45 -8.25
CA PHE A 343 17.24 -0.62 -8.76
C PHE A 343 17.78 -1.16 -10.10
N ALA A 344 18.08 -2.46 -10.19
CA ALA A 344 18.48 -3.09 -11.44
C ALA A 344 17.40 -2.99 -12.52
N ARG A 345 16.13 -3.23 -12.17
CA ARG A 345 14.99 -3.04 -13.10
C ARG A 345 14.89 -1.60 -13.60
N PHE A 346 15.02 -0.62 -12.71
CA PHE A 346 14.96 0.79 -13.06
C PHE A 346 16.08 1.15 -14.04
N LEU A 347 17.34 0.81 -13.72
CA LEU A 347 18.48 1.10 -14.58
C LEU A 347 18.44 0.38 -15.93
N ARG A 348 17.85 -0.82 -16.02
CA ARG A 348 17.63 -1.52 -17.29
C ARG A 348 16.77 -0.69 -18.27
N GLY A 349 15.81 0.07 -17.75
CA GLY A 349 14.98 0.99 -18.52
C GLY A 349 15.68 2.30 -18.91
N MET A 350 16.86 2.57 -18.36
CA MET A 350 17.57 3.83 -18.52
C MET A 350 18.67 3.76 -19.58
N ARG A 351 18.82 4.85 -20.34
CA ARG A 351 19.93 5.05 -21.28
C ARG A 351 20.97 5.97 -20.64
N LEU A 352 21.75 5.42 -19.72
CA LEU A 352 22.88 6.12 -19.11
C LEU A 352 24.10 6.09 -20.04
N ARG A 353 24.85 7.19 -20.09
CA ARG A 353 26.07 7.33 -20.92
C ARG A 353 27.13 6.32 -20.53
N ARG A 354 27.32 6.10 -19.23
CA ARG A 354 28.21 5.09 -18.67
C ARG A 354 27.38 3.93 -18.14
N ARG A 355 27.89 2.72 -18.34
CA ARG A 355 27.23 1.46 -17.96
C ARG A 355 27.86 0.86 -16.71
N SER A 356 28.33 1.70 -15.79
CA SER A 356 28.92 1.30 -14.51
C SER A 356 28.13 1.87 -13.34
N VAL A 357 28.15 1.17 -12.20
CA VAL A 357 27.38 1.50 -11.01
C VAL A 357 28.26 1.48 -9.77
N GLY A 358 28.23 2.54 -8.98
CA GLY A 358 28.83 2.59 -7.64
C GLY A 358 27.82 2.29 -6.54
N PHE A 359 28.27 1.74 -5.42
CA PHE A 359 27.48 1.53 -4.20
C PHE A 359 28.13 2.25 -3.02
N VAL A 360 27.30 2.91 -2.22
CA VAL A 360 27.71 3.60 -0.98
C VAL A 360 26.72 3.23 0.12
N GLU A 361 27.19 2.45 1.09
CA GLU A 361 26.36 1.90 2.16
C GLU A 361 27.07 2.05 3.50
N THR A 362 26.38 1.86 4.62
CA THR A 362 27.04 1.81 5.93
C THR A 362 27.48 0.38 6.27
N THR A 363 28.39 0.22 7.22
CA THR A 363 28.77 -1.10 7.73
C THR A 363 27.68 -1.81 8.51
N MET A 364 26.60 -1.11 8.88
CA MET A 364 25.42 -1.73 9.50
C MET A 364 24.75 -2.71 8.53
N PRO A 365 24.70 -4.01 8.85
CA PRO A 365 24.14 -5.03 7.96
C PRO A 365 22.72 -4.69 7.50
N ASP A 366 21.90 -4.11 8.38
CA ASP A 366 20.50 -3.75 8.10
C ASP A 366 20.29 -2.56 7.17
N THR A 367 21.38 -1.96 6.69
CA THR A 367 21.33 -0.88 5.68
C THR A 367 21.92 -1.30 4.33
N GLN A 368 22.41 -2.54 4.22
CA GLN A 368 23.12 -3.00 3.02
C GLN A 368 22.15 -3.53 1.97
N THR A 369 22.37 -3.14 0.72
CA THR A 369 21.63 -3.63 -0.46
C THR A 369 22.56 -4.30 -1.46
N PHE A 370 23.86 -4.12 -1.31
CA PHE A 370 24.87 -4.83 -2.08
C PHE A 370 24.94 -6.30 -1.65
N SER A 371 24.37 -7.17 -2.48
CA SER A 371 24.35 -8.63 -2.32
C SER A 371 24.71 -9.32 -3.63
N GLU A 372 24.99 -10.62 -3.57
CA GLU A 372 25.22 -11.42 -4.78
C GLU A 372 24.04 -11.35 -5.76
N GLU A 373 22.81 -11.32 -5.26
CA GLU A 373 21.62 -11.20 -6.09
C GLU A 373 21.58 -9.83 -6.79
N THR A 374 21.83 -8.75 -6.05
CA THR A 374 21.89 -7.39 -6.62
C THR A 374 22.95 -7.30 -7.71
N VAL A 375 24.16 -7.84 -7.48
CA VAL A 375 25.23 -7.88 -8.49
C VAL A 375 24.78 -8.62 -9.74
N ARG A 376 24.24 -9.84 -9.60
CA ARG A 376 23.76 -10.65 -10.73
C ARG A 376 22.68 -9.92 -11.53
N LEU A 377 21.78 -9.19 -10.88
CA LEU A 377 20.70 -8.45 -11.55
C LEU A 377 21.21 -7.19 -12.27
N VAL A 378 22.16 -6.47 -11.67
CA VAL A 378 22.83 -5.33 -12.31
C VAL A 378 23.60 -5.78 -13.55
N GLU A 379 24.34 -6.89 -13.46
CA GLU A 379 25.07 -7.47 -14.60
C GLU A 379 24.12 -7.94 -15.71
N ARG A 380 23.01 -8.60 -15.37
CA ARG A 380 21.96 -8.98 -16.33
C ARG A 380 21.28 -7.78 -16.99
N ALA A 381 21.26 -6.62 -16.33
CA ALA A 381 20.82 -5.38 -16.93
C ALA A 381 21.87 -4.74 -17.86
N GLY A 382 23.04 -5.37 -18.03
CA GLY A 382 24.12 -4.94 -18.90
C GLY A 382 24.92 -3.78 -18.31
N LEU A 383 25.13 -3.79 -17.00
CA LEU A 383 25.87 -2.80 -16.22
C LEU A 383 26.99 -3.52 -15.45
N SER A 384 28.11 -2.84 -15.20
CA SER A 384 29.19 -3.34 -14.34
C SER A 384 29.20 -2.67 -12.98
N ILE A 385 29.68 -3.37 -11.95
CA ILE A 385 29.98 -2.76 -10.66
C ILE A 385 31.32 -2.01 -10.78
N ASP A 386 31.34 -0.74 -10.39
CA ASP A 386 32.51 0.13 -10.46
C ASP A 386 33.26 0.13 -9.12
N PHE A 387 32.53 0.42 -8.05
CA PHE A 387 33.06 0.41 -6.69
C PHE A 387 31.95 0.12 -5.67
N LEU A 388 32.36 -0.35 -4.49
CA LEU A 388 31.57 -0.40 -3.28
C LEU A 388 32.34 0.35 -2.19
N ILE A 389 31.72 1.34 -1.57
CA ILE A 389 32.22 1.98 -0.36
C ILE A 389 31.28 1.63 0.79
N ARG A 390 31.84 1.04 1.84
CA ARG A 390 31.17 0.90 3.14
C ARG A 390 31.72 1.97 4.08
N MET A 391 30.83 2.84 4.54
CA MET A 391 31.13 3.88 5.51
C MET A 391 31.16 3.27 6.91
N GLU A 392 32.05 3.76 7.76
CA GLU A 392 32.18 3.38 9.18
C GLU A 392 31.68 4.51 10.09
N PRO A 393 31.21 4.22 11.32
CA PRO A 393 30.82 5.26 12.27
C PRO A 393 31.98 6.26 12.51
N PRO A 394 31.71 7.58 12.60
CA PRO A 394 30.40 8.24 12.72
C PRO A 394 29.62 8.50 11.41
N TYR A 395 29.94 7.80 10.31
CA TYR A 395 29.22 7.81 9.02
C TYR A 395 29.08 9.19 8.35
N ASP A 396 29.98 10.14 8.63
CA ASP A 396 29.93 11.52 8.15
C ASP A 396 31.05 11.89 7.16
N ASP A 397 32.02 11.00 6.92
CA ASP A 397 33.11 11.22 5.96
C ASP A 397 32.66 11.01 4.50
N TRP A 398 32.01 12.04 3.95
CA TRP A 398 31.65 12.09 2.54
C TRP A 398 32.82 12.42 1.61
N SER A 399 33.97 12.86 2.14
CA SER A 399 35.11 13.33 1.34
C SER A 399 35.68 12.20 0.47
N ARG A 400 35.84 11.02 1.05
CA ARG A 400 36.27 9.82 0.32
C ARG A 400 35.25 9.43 -0.76
N VAL A 401 33.97 9.42 -0.40
CA VAL A 401 32.86 9.03 -1.28
C VAL A 401 32.79 9.94 -2.51
N LEU A 402 32.76 11.26 -2.29
CA LEU A 402 32.65 12.25 -3.35
C LEU A 402 33.88 12.24 -4.26
N ARG A 403 35.08 12.08 -3.70
CA ARG A 403 36.30 11.93 -4.50
C ARG A 403 36.24 10.71 -5.41
N THR A 404 35.86 9.54 -4.90
CA THR A 404 35.73 8.32 -5.72
C THR A 404 34.68 8.48 -6.81
N ILE A 405 33.52 9.11 -6.50
CA ILE A 405 32.50 9.40 -7.52
C ILE A 405 33.05 10.33 -8.60
N ARG A 406 33.84 11.35 -8.27
CA ARG A 406 34.44 12.25 -9.27
C ARG A 406 35.51 11.56 -10.12
N GLU A 407 36.38 10.76 -9.49
CA GLU A 407 37.48 10.06 -10.17
C GLU A 407 36.95 8.99 -11.14
N HIS A 408 35.98 8.19 -10.70
CA HIS A 408 35.44 7.10 -11.52
C HIS A 408 34.27 7.55 -12.41
N ALA A 409 33.50 8.56 -11.97
CA ALA A 409 32.29 9.08 -12.62
C ALA A 409 31.38 7.97 -13.16
N PRO A 410 30.84 7.07 -12.31
CA PRO A 410 29.99 5.97 -12.76
C PRO A 410 28.70 6.50 -13.40
N GLY A 411 28.00 5.65 -14.15
CA GLY A 411 26.69 6.00 -14.72
C GLY A 411 25.66 6.32 -13.65
N SER A 412 25.69 5.59 -12.54
CA SER A 412 24.86 5.82 -11.36
C SER A 412 25.58 5.44 -10.07
N VAL A 413 25.13 6.00 -8.95
CA VAL A 413 25.53 5.60 -7.60
C VAL A 413 24.30 5.33 -6.74
N MET A 414 24.29 4.19 -6.04
CA MET A 414 23.27 3.84 -5.05
C MET A 414 23.76 4.19 -3.65
N VAL A 415 22.98 4.97 -2.91
CA VAL A 415 23.31 5.46 -1.56
C VAL A 415 22.25 4.98 -0.55
N THR A 416 22.64 4.25 0.49
CA THR A 416 21.71 3.61 1.46
C THR A 416 21.77 4.18 2.88
N HIS A 417 22.21 5.42 3.04
CA HIS A 417 22.37 6.04 4.35
C HIS A 417 21.02 6.24 5.07
N HIS A 418 20.87 5.77 6.31
CA HIS A 418 19.60 5.76 7.06
C HIS A 418 19.25 7.11 7.72
N LEU A 419 20.23 7.99 7.97
CA LEU A 419 20.01 9.31 8.55
C LEU A 419 19.72 10.40 7.50
N PRO A 420 18.61 11.16 7.63
CA PRO A 420 18.27 12.27 6.74
C PRO A 420 19.34 13.36 6.68
N GLU A 421 19.97 13.69 7.79
CA GLU A 421 21.01 14.73 7.90
C GLU A 421 22.23 14.39 7.05
N GLN A 422 22.66 13.13 7.12
CA GLN A 422 23.81 12.64 6.37
C GLN A 422 23.49 12.45 4.88
N ALA A 423 22.30 11.95 4.55
CA ALA A 423 21.86 11.86 3.15
C ALA A 423 21.75 13.25 2.50
N ALA A 424 21.26 14.25 3.24
CA ALA A 424 21.21 15.64 2.78
C ALA A 424 22.61 16.28 2.70
N ALA A 425 23.51 16.00 3.66
CA ALA A 425 24.89 16.46 3.63
C ALA A 425 25.64 15.94 2.41
N PHE A 426 25.52 14.63 2.11
CA PHE A 426 26.03 14.04 0.88
C PHE A 426 25.51 14.78 -0.34
N GLN A 427 24.19 14.99 -0.44
CA GLN A 427 23.59 15.59 -1.63
C GLN A 427 24.04 17.05 -1.84
N ARG A 428 24.13 17.84 -0.76
CA ARG A 428 24.64 19.23 -0.84
C ARG A 428 26.09 19.25 -1.33
N ALA A 429 26.96 18.44 -0.71
CA ALA A 429 28.36 18.37 -1.09
C ALA A 429 28.58 17.80 -2.50
N PHE A 430 27.74 16.86 -2.95
CA PHE A 430 27.74 16.38 -4.33
C PHE A 430 27.32 17.49 -5.32
N ALA A 431 26.35 18.33 -4.96
CA ALA A 431 25.87 19.40 -5.83
C ALA A 431 26.86 20.57 -5.99
N GLU A 432 27.79 20.77 -5.05
CA GLU A 432 28.86 21.78 -5.14
C GLU A 432 29.87 21.45 -6.25
N GLU A 433 30.25 20.19 -6.37
CA GLU A 433 31.19 19.69 -7.40
C GLU A 433 30.69 18.38 -8.03
N PRO A 434 29.67 18.45 -8.90
CA PRO A 434 28.97 17.25 -9.35
C PRO A 434 29.74 16.48 -10.43
N ALA A 435 29.61 15.15 -10.39
CA ALA A 435 29.95 14.26 -11.50
C ALA A 435 28.72 14.01 -12.40
N PRO A 436 28.89 13.63 -13.68
CA PRO A 436 27.78 13.24 -14.57
C PRO A 436 27.22 11.85 -14.22
N THR A 437 26.78 11.69 -12.97
CA THR A 437 26.36 10.44 -12.34
C THR A 437 24.94 10.58 -11.82
N LEU A 438 24.10 9.58 -12.07
CA LEU A 438 22.76 9.52 -11.50
C LEU A 438 22.84 9.15 -10.01
N VAL A 439 22.36 10.02 -9.13
CA VAL A 439 22.22 9.72 -7.70
C VAL A 439 20.90 8.98 -7.45
N TYR A 440 20.99 7.77 -6.91
CA TYR A 440 19.88 6.93 -6.50
C TYR A 440 19.93 6.66 -4.99
N MET A 441 18.96 7.14 -4.23
CA MET A 441 18.90 6.92 -2.78
C MET A 441 17.86 5.86 -2.39
N VAL A 442 18.12 5.14 -1.30
CA VAL A 442 17.16 4.21 -0.71
C VAL A 442 16.48 4.87 0.49
N TYR A 443 15.15 4.82 0.52
CA TYR A 443 14.27 5.16 1.62
C TYR A 443 14.33 6.60 2.16
N THR A 444 15.48 7.05 2.65
CA THR A 444 15.69 8.23 3.49
C THR A 444 15.06 9.53 2.97
N PRO A 445 15.02 9.81 1.65
CA PRO A 445 14.27 10.95 1.14
C PRO A 445 12.75 10.91 1.41
N ALA A 446 12.18 9.78 1.84
CA ALA A 446 10.79 9.67 2.28
C ALA A 446 10.51 10.39 3.59
N VAL A 447 11.55 10.61 4.41
CA VAL A 447 11.48 11.28 5.71
C VAL A 447 11.38 12.79 5.46
N PRO A 448 10.38 13.51 6.01
CA PRO A 448 10.13 14.92 5.69
C PRO A 448 11.36 15.84 5.82
N GLN A 449 12.20 15.63 6.84
CA GLN A 449 13.40 16.45 7.08
C GLN A 449 14.39 16.44 5.90
N TYR A 450 14.45 15.36 5.11
CA TYR A 450 15.44 15.28 4.04
C TYR A 450 15.30 16.43 3.04
N LEU A 451 14.09 16.75 2.58
CA LEU A 451 13.88 17.84 1.64
C LEU A 451 14.17 19.21 2.27
N GLU A 452 13.83 19.40 3.54
CA GLU A 452 14.11 20.62 4.29
C GLU A 452 15.63 20.87 4.37
N LEU A 453 16.40 19.81 4.61
CA LEU A 453 17.85 19.86 4.76
C LEU A 453 18.56 19.95 3.40
N ALA A 454 18.16 19.17 2.41
CA ALA A 454 18.84 19.12 1.11
C ALA A 454 18.49 20.33 0.22
N GLY A 455 17.29 20.90 0.37
CA GLY A 455 16.84 22.07 -0.38
C GLY A 455 16.97 21.89 -1.89
N GLN A 456 17.47 22.93 -2.58
CA GLN A 456 17.66 22.93 -4.04
C GLN A 456 18.64 21.85 -4.53
N ALA A 457 19.60 21.41 -3.69
CA ALA A 457 20.54 20.37 -4.08
C ALA A 457 19.84 19.03 -4.37
N ALA A 458 18.65 18.82 -3.83
CA ALA A 458 17.87 17.59 -4.05
C ALA A 458 17.24 17.51 -5.45
N GLU A 459 17.19 18.59 -6.22
CA GLU A 459 16.50 18.62 -7.52
C GLU A 459 17.11 17.62 -8.50
N GLY A 460 16.32 16.65 -8.97
CA GLY A 460 16.76 15.60 -9.87
C GLY A 460 17.21 14.30 -9.19
N VAL A 461 17.39 14.27 -7.86
CA VAL A 461 17.68 13.03 -7.12
C VAL A 461 16.59 12.00 -7.38
N VAL A 462 17.01 10.79 -7.72
CA VAL A 462 16.14 9.62 -7.79
C VAL A 462 16.23 8.88 -6.47
N TRP A 463 15.11 8.39 -5.97
CA TRP A 463 15.11 7.56 -4.78
C TRP A 463 13.97 6.55 -4.82
N ALA A 464 14.01 5.52 -3.99
CA ALA A 464 12.95 4.52 -3.97
C ALA A 464 12.59 4.02 -2.58
N THR A 465 11.40 3.44 -2.48
CA THR A 465 10.90 2.73 -1.30
C THR A 465 10.09 1.51 -1.73
N VAL A 466 10.20 0.42 -0.96
CA VAL A 466 9.34 -0.76 -1.10
C VAL A 466 8.02 -0.62 -0.33
N THR A 467 7.89 0.43 0.48
CA THR A 467 6.76 0.70 1.38
C THR A 467 6.36 2.17 1.32
N GLY A 468 5.97 2.67 0.14
CA GLY A 468 5.65 4.09 -0.05
C GLY A 468 4.16 4.38 -0.20
N ARG A 469 3.75 5.58 0.22
CA ARG A 469 2.40 6.13 0.00
C ARG A 469 2.16 6.38 -1.47
N TYR A 470 1.07 5.84 -1.99
CA TYR A 470 0.78 5.96 -3.41
C TYR A 470 0.31 7.36 -3.77
N GLY A 471 0.56 7.71 -5.03
CA GLY A 471 0.08 8.93 -5.65
C GLY A 471 -1.41 8.95 -5.94
N ASP A 472 -2.12 7.84 -5.73
CA ASP A 472 -3.52 7.68 -6.07
C ASP A 472 -4.46 8.42 -5.10
N SER A 473 -5.76 8.23 -5.31
CA SER A 473 -6.76 8.93 -4.50
C SER A 473 -6.78 8.54 -3.04
N ARG A 474 -6.50 7.27 -2.70
CA ARG A 474 -6.41 6.80 -1.32
C ARG A 474 -5.24 7.47 -0.63
N GLY A 475 -4.07 7.47 -1.28
CA GLY A 475 -2.87 8.09 -0.76
C GLY A 475 -2.98 9.61 -0.65
N ARG A 476 -3.65 10.30 -1.59
CA ARG A 476 -3.92 11.76 -1.50
C ARG A 476 -4.89 12.09 -0.36
N ALA A 477 -6.02 11.39 -0.29
CA ALA A 477 -7.02 11.64 0.74
C ALA A 477 -6.46 11.41 2.16
N PHE A 478 -5.62 10.38 2.35
CA PHE A 478 -4.89 10.18 3.59
C PHE A 478 -3.98 11.37 3.91
N ALA A 479 -3.19 11.84 2.93
CA ALA A 479 -2.27 12.95 3.16
C ALA A 479 -2.98 14.26 3.50
N GLU A 480 -4.14 14.52 2.91
CA GLU A 480 -4.99 15.65 3.24
C GLU A 480 -5.54 15.56 4.67
N ARG A 481 -6.08 14.40 5.07
CA ARG A 481 -6.55 14.18 6.46
C ARG A 481 -5.43 14.30 7.48
N PHE A 482 -4.27 13.72 7.19
CA PHE A 482 -3.08 13.84 8.01
C PHE A 482 -2.64 15.31 8.14
N ALA A 483 -2.57 16.06 7.03
CA ALA A 483 -2.21 17.47 7.05
C ALA A 483 -3.21 18.32 7.82
N ARG A 484 -4.51 18.08 7.68
CA ARG A 484 -5.55 18.75 8.47
C ARG A 484 -5.40 18.47 9.96
N ARG A 485 -5.04 17.24 10.34
CA ARG A 485 -4.92 16.81 11.73
C ARG A 485 -3.64 17.30 12.43
N TYR A 486 -2.52 17.36 11.70
CA TYR A 486 -1.20 17.61 12.28
C TYR A 486 -0.53 18.91 11.81
N GLY A 487 -1.17 19.67 10.91
CA GLY A 487 -0.64 20.92 10.38
C GLY A 487 0.53 20.76 9.40
N THR A 488 0.92 19.54 9.06
CA THR A 488 2.01 19.22 8.14
C THR A 488 1.68 17.98 7.31
N ALA A 489 2.15 17.94 6.07
CA ALA A 489 1.97 16.77 5.22
C ALA A 489 2.75 15.56 5.77
N PRO A 490 2.23 14.33 5.59
CA PRO A 490 2.99 13.15 5.98
C PRO A 490 4.20 12.95 5.06
N GLY A 491 5.21 12.27 5.59
CA GLY A 491 6.27 11.68 4.80
C GLY A 491 5.73 10.71 3.74
N ARG A 492 6.64 10.16 2.93
CA ARG A 492 6.27 9.26 1.83
C ARG A 492 6.19 7.78 2.22
N SER A 493 6.42 7.41 3.48
CA SER A 493 6.42 5.99 3.90
C SER A 493 5.88 5.72 5.31
N ALA A 494 6.55 6.20 6.37
CA ALA A 494 6.33 5.75 7.74
C ALA A 494 4.94 6.04 8.33
N ALA A 495 4.34 7.20 8.03
CA ALA A 495 2.98 7.50 8.49
C ALA A 495 1.93 6.61 7.83
N SER A 496 2.06 6.35 6.53
CA SER A 496 1.08 5.60 5.76
C SER A 496 1.11 4.10 6.06
N VAL A 497 2.29 3.51 6.32
CA VAL A 497 2.36 2.11 6.75
C VAL A 497 1.76 1.90 8.14
N ALA A 498 2.06 2.78 9.10
CA ALA A 498 1.51 2.66 10.46
C ALA A 498 -0.01 2.81 10.45
N TYR A 499 -0.53 3.72 9.62
CA TYR A 499 -1.96 3.84 9.37
C TYR A 499 -2.55 2.52 8.82
N ASP A 500 -1.90 1.90 7.84
CA ASP A 500 -2.36 0.64 7.25
C ASP A 500 -2.24 -0.55 8.21
N GLN A 501 -1.20 -0.62 9.05
CA GLN A 501 -1.03 -1.67 10.08
C GLN A 501 -2.20 -1.67 11.09
N ILE A 502 -2.65 -0.49 11.51
CA ILE A 502 -3.83 -0.37 12.38
C ILE A 502 -5.10 -0.84 11.66
N ASN A 503 -5.27 -0.48 10.38
CA ASN A 503 -6.43 -0.92 9.59
C ASN A 503 -6.43 -2.44 9.35
N LEU A 504 -5.27 -3.04 9.07
CA LEU A 504 -5.10 -4.50 8.96
C LEU A 504 -5.52 -5.22 10.25
N LEU A 505 -5.07 -4.74 11.41
CA LEU A 505 -5.48 -5.30 12.70
C LEU A 505 -6.98 -5.13 12.94
N ALA A 506 -7.53 -3.95 12.64
CA ALA A 506 -8.95 -3.66 12.78
C ALA A 506 -9.80 -4.61 11.90
N LEU A 507 -9.39 -4.85 10.66
CA LEU A 507 -10.02 -5.83 9.76
C LEU A 507 -9.93 -7.25 10.32
N ALA A 508 -8.76 -7.66 10.81
CA ALA A 508 -8.55 -9.00 11.35
C ALA A 508 -9.44 -9.27 12.57
N TRP A 509 -9.57 -8.27 13.45
CA TRP A 509 -10.42 -8.32 14.63
C TRP A 509 -11.91 -8.22 14.29
N SER A 510 -12.29 -7.47 13.26
CA SER A 510 -13.70 -7.28 12.87
C SER A 510 -14.37 -8.57 12.42
N ALA A 511 -13.59 -9.55 11.94
CA ALA A 511 -14.11 -10.87 11.56
C ALA A 511 -14.69 -11.67 12.75
N HIS A 512 -14.26 -11.41 14.01
CA HIS A 512 -14.67 -12.23 15.16
C HIS A 512 -14.77 -11.53 16.53
N GLY A 513 -14.24 -10.31 16.69
CA GLY A 513 -14.28 -9.54 17.93
C GLY A 513 -13.44 -10.11 19.08
N ARG A 514 -12.49 -11.02 18.81
CA ARG A 514 -11.67 -11.71 19.84
C ARG A 514 -10.18 -11.40 19.66
N PRO A 515 -9.67 -10.23 20.07
CA PRO A 515 -8.31 -9.81 19.75
C PRO A 515 -7.21 -10.65 20.45
N HIS A 516 -7.53 -11.33 21.57
CA HIS A 516 -6.60 -12.22 22.27
C HIS A 516 -6.55 -13.64 21.71
N ASP A 517 -7.37 -13.96 20.69
CA ASP A 517 -7.25 -15.22 19.95
C ASP A 517 -6.11 -15.10 18.92
N PHE A 518 -4.87 -15.07 19.40
CA PHE A 518 -3.69 -14.73 18.60
C PHE A 518 -3.51 -15.63 17.38
N GLY A 519 -3.79 -16.93 17.52
CA GLY A 519 -3.73 -17.87 16.40
C GLY A 519 -4.74 -17.52 15.30
N ARG A 520 -5.95 -17.11 15.70
CA ARG A 520 -6.99 -16.67 14.78
C ARG A 520 -6.67 -15.34 14.12
N VAL A 521 -6.21 -14.35 14.89
CA VAL A 521 -5.80 -13.04 14.37
C VAL A 521 -4.67 -13.22 13.35
N ALA A 522 -3.64 -14.01 13.67
CA ALA A 522 -2.54 -14.30 12.75
C ALA A 522 -3.02 -15.00 11.46
N ARG A 523 -3.97 -15.93 11.56
CA ARG A 523 -4.56 -16.58 10.37
C ARG A 523 -5.32 -15.61 9.48
N ASN A 524 -6.09 -14.69 10.06
CA ASN A 524 -6.82 -13.68 9.30
C ASN A 524 -5.86 -12.70 8.62
N LEU A 525 -4.86 -12.20 9.34
CA LEU A 525 -3.82 -11.33 8.79
C LEU A 525 -3.11 -11.98 7.60
N ARG A 526 -2.81 -13.29 7.71
CA ARG A 526 -2.15 -14.04 6.64
C ARG A 526 -3.02 -14.14 5.39
N THR A 527 -4.30 -14.48 5.55
CA THR A 527 -5.18 -14.87 4.42
C THR A 527 -5.97 -13.71 3.82
N MET A 528 -5.97 -12.53 4.43
CA MET A 528 -6.64 -11.37 3.89
C MET A 528 -5.82 -10.69 2.79
N VAL A 529 -6.53 -10.18 1.78
CA VAL A 529 -5.99 -9.20 0.86
C VAL A 529 -6.56 -7.83 1.24
N TYR A 530 -5.67 -6.87 1.49
CA TYR A 530 -6.06 -5.51 1.88
C TYR A 530 -5.35 -4.48 1.00
N ARG A 531 -6.10 -3.60 0.34
CA ARG A 531 -5.54 -2.46 -0.39
C ARG A 531 -5.53 -1.23 0.53
N GLY A 532 -4.36 -0.88 1.07
CA GLY A 532 -4.17 0.26 1.97
C GLY A 532 -3.89 1.59 1.26
N VAL A 533 -3.15 2.47 1.92
CA VAL A 533 -2.52 3.67 1.32
C VAL A 533 -1.11 3.39 0.78
N ASN A 534 -0.46 2.32 1.26
CA ASN A 534 0.90 1.89 0.90
C ASN A 534 0.97 0.75 -0.13
N GLY A 535 -0.15 0.35 -0.70
CA GLY A 535 -0.23 -0.73 -1.70
C GLY A 535 -1.19 -1.84 -1.31
N ALA A 536 -1.09 -2.97 -1.98
CA ALA A 536 -1.81 -4.18 -1.63
C ALA A 536 -0.98 -5.01 -0.64
N TYR A 537 -1.65 -5.49 0.40
CA TYR A 537 -1.14 -6.41 1.39
C TYR A 537 -1.73 -7.79 1.10
N ASP A 538 -0.85 -8.72 0.75
CA ASP A 538 -1.09 -10.16 0.67
C ASP A 538 0.06 -10.81 1.46
N LEU A 539 -0.25 -11.33 2.63
CA LEU A 539 0.74 -11.87 3.58
C LEU A 539 0.76 -13.40 3.58
N ASP A 540 0.00 -14.07 2.69
CA ASP A 540 -0.07 -15.53 2.59
C ASP A 540 1.13 -16.11 1.83
N ARG A 541 2.33 -15.76 2.31
CA ARG A 541 3.61 -16.17 1.74
C ARG A 541 4.49 -16.75 2.82
N GLY A 542 5.46 -17.58 2.42
CA GLY A 542 6.31 -18.32 3.36
C GLY A 542 7.01 -17.44 4.41
N GLY A 543 7.32 -16.18 4.10
CA GLY A 543 7.93 -15.24 5.05
C GLY A 543 6.97 -14.29 5.77
N GLN A 544 5.65 -14.40 5.54
CA GLN A 544 4.63 -13.45 6.05
C GLN A 544 4.98 -11.98 5.75
N THR A 545 5.44 -11.75 4.52
CA THR A 545 5.80 -10.46 3.96
C THR A 545 4.90 -10.12 2.78
N SER A 546 4.74 -8.84 2.47
CA SER A 546 4.09 -8.41 1.24
C SER A 546 5.04 -8.58 0.06
N ALA A 547 4.55 -9.06 -1.09
CA ALA A 547 5.37 -9.18 -2.29
C ALA A 547 5.65 -7.81 -2.92
N ALA A 548 6.82 -7.64 -3.52
CA ALA A 548 7.15 -6.45 -4.30
C ALA A 548 6.58 -6.53 -5.73
N PHE A 549 5.73 -5.57 -6.09
CA PHE A 549 5.34 -5.33 -7.48
C PHE A 549 6.36 -4.41 -8.18
N PRO A 550 6.78 -4.68 -9.43
CA PRO A 550 6.45 -5.83 -10.28
C PRO A 550 7.43 -7.00 -10.18
N ASP A 551 8.44 -6.91 -9.30
CA ASP A 551 9.63 -7.78 -9.36
C ASP A 551 9.39 -9.20 -8.81
N GLU A 552 8.52 -9.36 -7.81
CA GLU A 552 8.14 -10.65 -7.23
C GLU A 552 6.74 -11.10 -7.65
N ILE A 553 5.87 -10.13 -7.96
CA ILE A 553 4.53 -10.39 -8.48
C ILE A 553 4.17 -9.36 -9.56
N PRO A 554 3.69 -9.79 -10.75
CA PRO A 554 3.29 -8.86 -11.80
C PRO A 554 1.89 -8.27 -11.59
N ASP A 555 1.14 -8.74 -10.59
CA ASP A 555 -0.20 -8.27 -10.25
C ASP A 555 -0.12 -7.17 -9.16
N PRO A 556 -0.44 -5.90 -9.47
CA PRO A 556 -0.37 -4.81 -8.50
C PRO A 556 -1.44 -4.89 -7.39
N SER A 557 -2.47 -5.72 -7.55
CA SER A 557 -3.54 -5.93 -6.57
C SER A 557 -3.15 -6.89 -5.45
N LEU A 558 -1.99 -7.56 -5.59
CA LEU A 558 -1.45 -8.57 -4.68
C LEU A 558 -0.04 -8.22 -4.16
N GLY A 559 0.48 -7.04 -4.50
CA GLY A 559 1.82 -6.64 -4.10
C GLY A 559 1.95 -5.14 -3.86
N GLN A 560 2.95 -4.77 -3.08
CA GLN A 560 3.33 -3.38 -2.88
C GLN A 560 4.33 -2.99 -3.97
N ALA A 561 3.98 -1.98 -4.75
CA ALA A 561 4.87 -1.35 -5.71
C ALA A 561 6.18 -0.90 -5.05
N HIS A 562 7.30 -1.35 -5.62
CA HIS A 562 8.59 -0.72 -5.41
C HIS A 562 8.57 0.63 -6.14
N LEU A 563 8.10 1.66 -5.45
CA LEU A 563 7.96 3.01 -5.96
C LEU A 563 9.34 3.64 -6.15
N VAL A 564 9.58 4.14 -7.35
CA VAL A 564 10.74 4.97 -7.68
C VAL A 564 10.24 6.40 -7.87
N PHE A 565 10.85 7.31 -7.14
CA PHE A 565 10.57 8.72 -7.15
C PHE A 565 11.71 9.49 -7.78
N GLN A 566 11.38 10.65 -8.34
CA GLN A 566 12.35 11.69 -8.62
C GLN A 566 11.88 12.99 -7.98
N ILE A 567 12.83 13.74 -7.41
CA ILE A 567 12.55 15.10 -6.94
C ILE A 567 12.51 16.01 -8.16
N GLN A 568 11.33 16.56 -8.44
CA GLN A 568 11.06 17.45 -9.57
C GLN A 568 10.34 18.68 -9.06
N ASP A 569 10.88 19.85 -9.38
CA ASP A 569 10.34 21.14 -8.95
C ASP A 569 10.19 21.20 -7.41
N GLY A 570 11.19 20.65 -6.70
CA GLY A 570 11.22 20.57 -5.23
C GLY A 570 10.20 19.59 -4.61
N ARG A 571 9.59 18.69 -5.39
CA ARG A 571 8.59 17.73 -4.91
C ARG A 571 8.92 16.31 -5.32
N HIS A 572 8.68 15.35 -4.44
CA HIS A 572 8.76 13.93 -4.82
C HIS A 572 7.65 13.59 -5.84
N ARG A 573 8.04 13.08 -7.01
CA ARG A 573 7.13 12.58 -8.05
C ARG A 573 7.40 11.11 -8.29
N VAL A 574 6.37 10.27 -8.25
CA VAL A 574 6.51 8.85 -8.63
C VAL A 574 6.77 8.78 -10.13
N ILE A 575 7.88 8.17 -10.53
CA ILE A 575 8.25 7.98 -11.95
C ILE A 575 8.18 6.52 -12.39
N ALA A 576 8.12 5.57 -11.45
CA ALA A 576 7.89 4.15 -11.70
C ALA A 576 7.37 3.46 -10.43
N PRO A 577 6.77 2.25 -10.53
CA PRO A 577 6.41 1.53 -11.76
C PRO A 577 5.04 1.97 -12.30
N THR A 578 4.77 1.70 -13.58
CA THR A 578 3.41 1.73 -14.14
C THR A 578 2.55 0.69 -13.41
N PRO A 579 1.28 0.97 -13.08
CA PRO A 579 0.48 2.15 -13.46
C PRO A 579 0.58 3.35 -12.51
N TYR A 580 1.43 3.30 -11.49
CA TYR A 580 1.49 4.29 -10.42
C TYR A 580 2.36 5.51 -10.72
N ALA A 581 3.03 5.56 -11.88
CA ALA A 581 3.83 6.70 -12.30
C ALA A 581 2.98 7.96 -12.48
N GLU A 582 3.32 9.01 -11.72
CA GLU A 582 2.72 10.35 -11.78
C GLU A 582 3.41 11.25 -12.80
N SER A 583 4.70 11.00 -13.05
CA SER A 583 5.57 11.79 -13.93
C SER A 583 6.52 10.87 -14.69
N THR A 584 7.28 11.43 -15.62
CA THR A 584 8.39 10.75 -16.31
C THR A 584 9.71 11.20 -15.72
N PHE A 585 10.73 10.36 -15.81
CA PHE A 585 12.10 10.73 -15.49
C PHE A 585 12.53 12.00 -16.27
N ARG A 586 13.19 12.93 -15.57
CA ARG A 586 13.85 14.11 -16.13
C ARG A 586 15.35 13.98 -15.88
N LEU A 587 16.17 14.34 -16.86
CA LEU A 587 17.62 14.32 -16.63
C LEU A 587 17.98 15.31 -15.50
N PRO A 588 18.70 14.86 -14.45
CA PRO A 588 19.10 15.71 -13.33
C PRO A 588 19.89 16.93 -13.82
N PRO A 589 19.78 18.11 -13.17
CA PRO A 589 20.44 19.33 -13.61
C PRO A 589 21.95 19.16 -13.84
N TRP A 590 22.62 18.44 -12.95
CA TRP A 590 24.07 18.19 -13.03
C TRP A 590 24.49 17.22 -14.14
N MET A 591 23.56 16.47 -14.74
CA MET A 591 23.84 15.57 -15.85
C MET A 591 23.56 16.22 -17.22
N ARG A 592 23.00 17.44 -17.27
CA ARG A 592 22.70 18.16 -18.53
C ARG A 592 23.92 18.86 -19.13
N ALA A 593 24.92 19.16 -18.32
CA ALA A 593 26.07 19.98 -18.68
C ALA A 593 27.29 19.18 -19.19
N GLY A 594 27.17 17.86 -19.35
CA GLY A 594 28.29 16.95 -19.64
C GLY A 594 28.10 16.06 -20.87
#